data_AF-A0A662G686-F1
#
_entry.id   AF-A0A662G686-F1
#
_cell.length_a   1.000
_cell.length_b   1.000
_cell.length_c   1.000
_cell.angle_alpha   90.00
_cell.angle_beta   90.00
_cell.angle_gamma   90.00
#
_symmetry.space_group_name_H-M   'P 1'
#
loop_
_entity.id
_entity.type
_entity.pdbx_description
1 polymer ?
#
loop_
_entity_poly.entity_id
_entity_poly.type
_entity_poly.pdbx_seq_one_letter_code
_entity_poly.pdbx_strand_id
1 'polypeptide(L)'
;MYLSLLNLGRLEPLIDLLEKVAPSPKLEVVVVKSNVCGYYPPSRELLKAVLSWAAAKSSIAYVGDTPSTMYNVKERLVQLGLFKLATEIGSNVRAVDLMRVSDSVKVRVPHPHALRRYPIPRVVVEADLLVNVARLGRHSSTQVTGALKNLFGLVASRMKYLKYHPLGVNRVIADLAQIISPHANLVEVRDNVVFSDDPLVADVAAVIVEGGDPCGIRHFSLVAGDRGLNLEELAARVKELLPQLREGELVVV
;
A
#
# COMPACT_ATOMS: atom_id res chain seq x y z
N MET A 1 8.95 -9.58 9.87
CA MET A 1 7.90 -9.38 8.87
C MET A 1 6.79 -10.36 9.20
N TYR A 2 5.55 -9.93 9.16
CA TYR A 2 4.38 -10.72 9.46
C TYR A 2 3.52 -10.93 8.22
N LEU A 3 2.77 -12.02 8.20
CA LEU A 3 1.84 -12.35 7.12
C LEU A 3 0.53 -12.89 7.70
N SER A 4 -0.58 -12.50 7.09
CA SER A 4 -1.89 -13.10 7.31
C SER A 4 -2.67 -13.14 6.00
N LEU A 5 -3.63 -14.05 5.90
CA LEU A 5 -4.57 -14.16 4.80
C LEU A 5 -6.00 -14.08 5.34
N LEU A 6 -6.83 -13.28 4.68
CA LEU A 6 -8.22 -13.03 5.03
C LEU A 6 -9.11 -13.34 3.84
N ASN A 7 -10.34 -13.78 4.08
CA ASN A 7 -11.37 -13.79 3.04
C ASN A 7 -11.98 -12.38 2.90
N LEU A 8 -12.15 -11.89 1.68
CA LEU A 8 -12.74 -10.57 1.42
C LEU A 8 -14.19 -10.48 1.91
N GLY A 9 -14.92 -11.59 1.94
CA GLY A 9 -16.27 -11.70 2.50
C GLY A 9 -16.32 -11.72 4.02
N ARG A 10 -15.17 -11.80 4.71
CA ARG A 10 -15.09 -11.90 6.18
C ARG A 10 -13.93 -11.06 6.72
N LEU A 11 -14.19 -9.76 6.87
CA LEU A 11 -13.18 -8.77 7.28
C LEU A 11 -13.14 -8.50 8.78
N GLU A 12 -13.90 -9.20 9.62
CA GLU A 12 -13.86 -9.03 11.07
C GLU A 12 -12.43 -9.22 11.64
N PRO A 13 -11.64 -10.23 11.22
CA PRO A 13 -10.28 -10.42 11.74
C PRO A 13 -9.30 -9.32 11.30
N LEU A 14 -9.64 -8.51 10.29
CA LEU A 14 -8.81 -7.40 9.85
C LEU A 14 -8.60 -6.38 10.97
N ILE A 15 -9.61 -6.17 11.82
CA ILE A 15 -9.55 -5.22 12.93
C ILE A 15 -8.43 -5.62 13.88
N ASP A 16 -8.40 -6.89 14.31
CA ASP A 16 -7.36 -7.40 15.22
C ASP A 16 -5.96 -7.31 14.62
N LEU A 17 -5.82 -7.50 13.31
CA LEU A 17 -4.54 -7.34 12.60
C LEU A 17 -4.08 -5.88 12.59
N LEU A 18 -4.98 -4.94 12.33
CA LEU A 18 -4.69 -3.51 12.36
C LEU A 18 -4.34 -3.03 13.78
N GLU A 19 -5.00 -3.54 14.83
CA GLU A 19 -4.62 -3.27 16.22
C GLU A 19 -3.21 -3.75 16.55
N LYS A 20 -2.80 -4.93 16.07
CA LYS A 20 -1.47 -5.51 16.35
C LYS A 20 -0.32 -4.69 15.76
N VAL A 21 -0.55 -3.99 14.65
CA VAL A 21 0.48 -3.16 13.99
C VAL A 21 0.34 -1.67 14.29
N ALA A 22 -0.72 -1.26 15.00
CA ALA A 22 -0.87 0.12 15.43
C ALA A 22 0.19 0.47 16.49
N PRO A 23 0.94 1.57 16.33
CA PRO A 23 2.01 1.93 17.26
C PRO A 23 1.48 2.46 18.61
N SER A 24 0.19 2.81 18.69
CA SER A 24 -0.45 3.37 19.87
C SER A 24 -1.96 3.04 19.84
N PRO A 25 -2.61 2.88 21.01
CA PRO A 25 -4.06 2.68 21.10
C PRO A 25 -4.89 3.87 20.60
N LYS A 26 -4.29 5.08 20.60
CA LYS A 26 -4.89 6.31 20.07
C LYS A 26 -3.89 6.99 19.15
N LEU A 27 -4.36 7.38 17.97
CA LEU A 27 -3.58 8.00 16.91
C LEU A 27 -4.11 9.42 16.68
N GLU A 28 -3.27 10.35 16.27
CA GLU A 28 -3.71 11.66 15.82
C GLU A 28 -4.04 11.62 14.33
N VAL A 29 -3.10 11.13 13.51
CA VAL A 29 -3.24 11.10 12.04
C VAL A 29 -3.05 9.70 11.49
N VAL A 30 -4.09 9.19 10.83
CA VAL A 30 -4.01 7.97 10.01
C VAL A 30 -4.09 8.34 8.53
N VAL A 31 -3.21 7.78 7.71
CA VAL A 31 -3.26 7.89 6.25
C VAL A 31 -3.55 6.53 5.63
N VAL A 32 -4.60 6.47 4.81
CA VAL A 32 -5.00 5.29 4.03
C VAL A 32 -4.73 5.56 2.55
N LYS A 33 -3.68 4.95 2.03
CA LYS A 33 -3.31 5.01 0.62
C LYS A 33 -4.14 4.00 -0.18
N SER A 34 -5.18 4.48 -0.88
CA SER A 34 -6.28 3.64 -1.39
C SER A 34 -6.18 3.17 -2.85
N ASN A 35 -5.07 3.40 -3.54
CA ASN A 35 -4.85 3.05 -4.96
C ASN A 35 -5.95 3.55 -5.93
N VAL A 36 -6.62 4.65 -5.62
CA VAL A 36 -7.78 5.16 -6.38
C VAL A 36 -7.40 5.75 -7.74
N CYS A 37 -6.15 6.20 -7.87
CA CYS A 37 -5.56 6.65 -9.13
C CYS A 37 -4.78 5.55 -9.86
N GLY A 38 -4.96 4.28 -9.46
CA GLY A 38 -4.50 3.09 -10.18
C GLY A 38 -5.57 2.50 -11.10
N TYR A 39 -5.15 1.57 -11.96
CA TYR A 39 -6.05 0.79 -12.82
C TYR A 39 -6.97 -0.16 -12.04
N TYR A 40 -6.49 -0.65 -10.90
CA TYR A 40 -7.18 -1.65 -10.07
C TYR A 40 -7.45 -1.06 -8.69
N PRO A 41 -8.52 -0.25 -8.52
CA PRO A 41 -8.92 0.21 -7.20
C PRO A 41 -9.36 -1.00 -6.34
N PRO A 42 -9.09 -0.99 -5.02
CA PRO A 42 -9.60 -1.99 -4.10
C PRO A 42 -11.13 -1.95 -4.01
N SER A 43 -11.72 -3.02 -3.47
CA SER A 43 -13.16 -3.09 -3.20
C SER A 43 -13.64 -2.02 -2.21
N ARG A 44 -14.92 -1.66 -2.29
CA ARG A 44 -15.54 -0.69 -1.38
C ARG A 44 -15.62 -1.27 0.04
N GLU A 45 -15.82 -2.58 0.14
CA GLU A 45 -15.93 -3.37 1.36
C GLU A 45 -14.64 -3.29 2.17
N LEU A 46 -13.49 -3.56 1.53
CA LEU A 46 -12.17 -3.44 2.17
C LEU A 46 -11.88 -2.02 2.61
N LEU A 47 -12.12 -1.03 1.73
CA LEU A 47 -11.90 0.38 2.07
C LEU A 47 -12.80 0.83 3.22
N LYS A 48 -14.07 0.40 3.25
CA LYS A 48 -15.00 0.70 4.34
C LYS A 48 -14.49 0.12 5.66
N ALA A 49 -14.05 -1.14 5.68
CA ALA A 49 -13.54 -1.78 6.90
C ALA A 49 -12.32 -1.02 7.48
N VAL A 50 -11.34 -0.72 6.62
CA VAL A 50 -10.12 0.03 7.02
C VAL A 50 -10.47 1.44 7.51
N LEU A 51 -11.36 2.14 6.81
CA LEU A 51 -11.70 3.52 7.16
C LEU A 51 -12.55 3.61 8.42
N SER A 52 -13.47 2.68 8.65
CA SER A 52 -14.24 2.59 9.90
C SER A 52 -13.31 2.37 11.10
N TRP A 53 -12.34 1.45 10.96
CA TRP A 53 -11.33 1.24 11.99
C TRP A 53 -10.48 2.50 12.21
N ALA A 54 -9.97 3.11 11.14
CA ALA A 54 -9.15 4.33 11.24
C ALA A 54 -9.91 5.48 11.90
N ALA A 55 -11.20 5.66 11.57
CA ALA A 55 -12.06 6.68 12.17
C ALA A 55 -12.23 6.49 13.68
N ALA A 56 -12.35 5.24 14.15
CA ALA A 56 -12.47 4.93 15.56
C ALA A 56 -11.16 5.14 16.34
N LYS A 57 -10.01 5.04 15.66
CA LYS A 57 -8.68 5.04 16.28
C LYS A 57 -7.95 6.38 16.21
N SER A 58 -8.41 7.30 15.37
CA SER A 58 -7.68 8.53 15.07
C SER A 58 -8.48 9.82 15.28
N SER A 59 -7.78 10.90 15.62
CA SER A 59 -8.34 12.25 15.57
C SER A 59 -8.73 12.63 14.14
N ILE A 60 -7.95 12.22 13.13
CA ILE A 60 -8.26 12.39 11.71
C ILE A 60 -7.71 11.23 10.86
N ALA A 61 -8.55 10.74 9.94
CA ALA A 61 -8.17 9.76 8.93
C ALA A 61 -8.26 10.36 7.52
N TYR A 62 -7.16 10.32 6.77
CA TYR A 62 -7.13 10.72 5.36
C TYR A 62 -7.15 9.48 4.48
N VAL A 63 -8.01 9.49 3.45
CA VAL A 63 -8.00 8.47 2.40
C VAL A 63 -7.76 9.10 1.05
N GLY A 64 -6.82 8.57 0.29
CA GLY A 64 -6.58 9.10 -1.04
C GLY A 64 -5.24 8.76 -1.63
N ASP A 65 -4.85 9.63 -2.55
CA ASP A 65 -3.74 9.46 -3.47
C ASP A 65 -3.10 10.82 -3.77
N THR A 66 -1.97 10.79 -4.47
CA THR A 66 -1.47 11.99 -5.17
C THR A 66 -1.75 11.85 -6.68
N PRO A 67 -1.92 12.96 -7.42
CA PRO A 67 -2.26 12.92 -8.84
C PRO A 67 -1.32 12.03 -9.64
N SER A 68 -1.90 11.25 -10.55
CA SER A 68 -1.14 10.51 -11.56
C SER A 68 -1.15 11.28 -12.87
N THR A 69 -0.39 10.81 -13.86
CA THR A 69 -0.41 11.43 -15.19
C THR A 69 -1.76 11.25 -15.90
N MET A 70 -2.48 10.18 -15.59
CA MET A 70 -3.76 9.88 -16.24
C MET A 70 -4.98 10.34 -15.46
N TYR A 71 -4.85 10.51 -14.13
CA TYR A 71 -6.02 10.69 -13.27
C TYR A 71 -5.87 11.88 -12.33
N ASN A 72 -6.92 12.71 -12.33
CA ASN A 72 -7.17 13.68 -11.28
C ASN A 72 -7.73 12.96 -10.04
N VAL A 73 -7.14 13.19 -8.86
CA VAL A 73 -7.55 12.52 -7.63
C VAL A 73 -9.01 12.85 -7.28
N LYS A 74 -9.41 14.12 -7.37
CA LYS A 74 -10.78 14.55 -7.02
C LYS A 74 -11.83 13.83 -7.87
N GLU A 75 -11.61 13.75 -9.18
CA GLU A 75 -12.53 13.06 -10.09
C GLU A 75 -12.63 11.56 -9.76
N ARG A 76 -11.50 10.90 -9.49
CA ARG A 76 -11.49 9.49 -9.10
C ARG A 76 -12.19 9.24 -7.76
N LEU A 77 -11.99 10.11 -6.78
CA LEU A 77 -12.68 10.03 -5.50
C LEU A 77 -14.21 10.18 -5.65
N VAL A 78 -14.67 11.03 -6.58
CA VAL A 78 -16.10 11.14 -6.93
C VAL A 78 -16.59 9.87 -7.63
N GLN A 79 -15.89 9.42 -8.68
CA GLN A 79 -16.27 8.23 -9.46
C GLN A 79 -16.38 6.96 -8.60
N LEU A 80 -15.47 6.79 -7.64
CA LEU A 80 -15.46 5.64 -6.73
C LEU A 80 -16.35 5.85 -5.49
N GLY A 81 -17.04 6.99 -5.39
CA GLY A 81 -17.94 7.30 -4.29
C GLY A 81 -17.26 7.41 -2.92
N LEU A 82 -15.97 7.76 -2.89
CA LEU A 82 -15.18 7.82 -1.66
C LEU A 82 -15.42 9.07 -0.82
N PHE A 83 -15.81 10.19 -1.45
CA PHE A 83 -16.30 11.35 -0.68
C PHE A 83 -17.53 10.99 0.14
N LYS A 84 -18.49 10.30 -0.49
CA LYS A 84 -19.70 9.82 0.18
C LYS A 84 -19.35 8.79 1.27
N LEU A 85 -18.52 7.80 0.95
CA LEU A 85 -18.08 6.80 1.93
C LEU A 85 -17.40 7.41 3.15
N ALA A 86 -16.46 8.35 2.96
CA ALA A 86 -15.78 9.03 4.05
C ALA A 86 -16.78 9.77 4.96
N THR A 87 -17.73 10.49 4.35
CA THR A 87 -18.78 11.22 5.09
C THR A 87 -19.71 10.29 5.86
N GLU A 88 -20.07 9.13 5.28
CA GLU A 88 -20.90 8.11 5.92
C GLU A 88 -20.22 7.46 7.13
N ILE A 89 -18.89 7.31 7.09
CA ILE A 89 -18.13 6.66 8.16
C ILE A 89 -17.95 7.59 9.36
N GLY A 90 -17.58 8.84 9.15
CA GLY A 90 -17.37 9.76 10.25
C GLY A 90 -16.90 11.15 9.83
N SER A 91 -17.19 12.15 10.67
CA SER A 91 -16.79 13.55 10.44
C SER A 91 -15.27 13.77 10.47
N ASN A 92 -14.52 12.82 11.05
CA ASN A 92 -13.06 12.80 11.09
C ASN A 92 -12.40 12.05 9.91
N VAL A 93 -13.17 11.56 8.93
CA VAL A 93 -12.62 10.90 7.73
C VAL A 93 -12.67 11.83 6.53
N ARG A 94 -11.56 11.97 5.81
CA ARG A 94 -11.46 12.88 4.65
C ARG A 94 -10.90 12.18 3.43
N ALA A 95 -11.70 12.09 2.38
CA ALA A 95 -11.22 11.70 1.05
C ALA A 95 -10.51 12.89 0.39
N VAL A 96 -9.23 12.75 0.03
CA VAL A 96 -8.37 13.90 -0.34
C VAL A 96 -7.37 13.60 -1.44
N ASP A 97 -6.94 14.66 -2.14
CA ASP A 97 -5.64 14.71 -2.80
C ASP A 97 -4.58 14.97 -1.71
N LEU A 98 -3.69 14.00 -1.47
CA LEU A 98 -2.68 14.09 -0.42
C LEU A 98 -1.71 15.26 -0.63
N MET A 99 -1.52 15.74 -1.86
CA MET A 99 -0.72 16.95 -2.13
C MET A 99 -1.40 18.24 -1.67
N ARG A 100 -2.70 18.20 -1.31
CA ARG A 100 -3.46 19.35 -0.80
C ARG A 100 -3.61 19.36 0.72
N VAL A 101 -3.15 18.31 1.40
CA VAL A 101 -3.25 18.20 2.86
C VAL A 101 -2.07 18.90 3.54
N SER A 102 -0.88 18.80 2.96
CA SER A 102 0.34 19.41 3.48
C SER A 102 1.28 19.79 2.34
N ASP A 103 2.34 20.54 2.66
CA ASP A 103 3.49 20.69 1.78
C ASP A 103 4.19 19.33 1.53
N SER A 104 5.13 19.31 0.58
CA SER A 104 5.94 18.13 0.29
C SER A 104 7.37 18.31 0.79
N VAL A 105 7.92 17.28 1.44
CA VAL A 105 9.32 17.21 1.85
C VAL A 105 10.12 16.33 0.90
N LYS A 106 11.39 16.67 0.66
CA LYS A 106 12.30 15.85 -0.16
C LYS A 106 12.99 14.82 0.73
N VAL A 107 12.48 13.60 0.76
CA VAL A 107 13.04 12.49 1.54
C VAL A 107 14.22 11.88 0.80
N ARG A 108 15.34 11.64 1.49
CA ARG A 108 16.56 11.07 0.91
C ARG A 108 16.46 9.55 0.85
N VAL A 109 16.82 8.98 -0.29
CA VAL A 109 16.95 7.53 -0.48
C VAL A 109 18.34 7.10 0.01
N PRO A 110 18.42 6.15 0.95
CA PRO A 110 19.69 5.64 1.46
C PRO A 110 20.57 5.01 0.37
N HIS A 111 20.03 4.08 -0.42
CA HIS A 111 20.72 3.31 -1.47
C HIS A 111 20.02 3.51 -2.83
N PRO A 112 20.20 4.66 -3.50
CA PRO A 112 19.40 5.02 -4.67
C PRO A 112 19.71 4.18 -5.91
N HIS A 113 18.67 3.58 -6.49
CA HIS A 113 18.64 2.93 -7.79
C HIS A 113 18.28 3.87 -8.94
N ALA A 114 17.43 4.89 -8.69
CA ALA A 114 16.99 5.85 -9.69
C ALA A 114 17.26 7.30 -9.27
N LEU A 115 16.80 7.73 -8.08
CA LEU A 115 16.93 9.11 -7.62
C LEU A 115 17.38 9.19 -6.17
N ARG A 116 18.21 10.19 -5.85
CA ARG A 116 18.70 10.43 -4.49
C ARG A 116 17.63 10.92 -3.51
N ARG A 117 16.56 11.53 -4.02
CA ARG A 117 15.49 12.12 -3.20
C ARG A 117 14.14 12.10 -3.92
N TYR A 118 13.06 11.91 -3.18
CA TYR A 118 11.68 11.99 -3.67
C TYR A 118 10.87 13.04 -2.91
N PRO A 119 10.04 13.84 -3.60
CA PRO A 119 9.07 14.70 -2.92
C PRO A 119 7.89 13.86 -2.44
N ILE A 120 7.66 13.81 -1.13
CA ILE A 120 6.56 13.09 -0.49
C ILE A 120 5.72 14.10 0.32
N PRO A 121 4.37 14.05 0.29
CA PRO A 121 3.57 14.88 1.17
C PRO A 121 3.96 14.68 2.63
N ARG A 122 4.20 15.76 3.36
CA ARG A 122 4.60 15.72 4.78
C ARG A 122 3.64 14.89 5.63
N VAL A 123 2.33 15.00 5.38
CA VAL A 123 1.31 14.18 6.08
C VAL A 123 1.53 12.68 5.94
N VAL A 124 2.16 12.20 4.86
CA VAL A 124 2.46 10.77 4.68
C VAL A 124 3.68 10.36 5.50
N VAL A 125 4.66 11.26 5.65
CA VAL A 125 5.91 11.02 6.38
C VAL A 125 5.69 11.12 7.90
N GLU A 126 4.84 12.05 8.32
CA GLU A 126 4.60 12.38 9.73
C GLU A 126 3.31 11.74 10.29
N ALA A 127 2.58 10.93 9.51
CA ALA A 127 1.42 10.20 10.03
C ALA A 127 1.85 9.20 11.10
N ASP A 128 1.02 9.07 12.16
CA ASP A 128 1.25 8.04 13.19
C ASP A 128 1.11 6.65 12.59
N LEU A 129 0.22 6.49 11.60
CA LEU A 129 0.01 5.21 10.94
C LEU A 129 -0.35 5.39 9.46
N LEU A 130 0.32 4.61 8.62
CA LEU A 130 0.12 4.55 7.18
C LEU A 130 -0.39 3.15 6.79
N VAL A 131 -1.64 3.05 6.32
CA VAL A 131 -2.21 1.83 5.74
C VAL A 131 -2.13 1.93 4.22
N ASN A 132 -1.50 0.95 3.60
CA ASN A 132 -1.39 0.82 2.15
C ASN A 132 -2.40 -0.20 1.65
N VAL A 133 -3.45 0.26 0.95
CA VAL A 133 -4.52 -0.60 0.42
C VAL A 133 -4.40 -0.65 -1.11
N ALA A 134 -4.06 -1.83 -1.62
CA ALA A 134 -3.84 -2.09 -3.02
C ALA A 134 -4.67 -3.30 -3.49
N ARG A 135 -4.75 -3.47 -4.81
CA ARG A 135 -5.28 -4.68 -5.45
C ARG A 135 -4.23 -5.20 -6.42
N LEU A 136 -4.01 -6.50 -6.40
CA LEU A 136 -3.12 -7.16 -7.34
C LEU A 136 -3.70 -7.04 -8.76
N GLY A 137 -2.84 -6.76 -9.73
CA GLY A 137 -3.24 -6.63 -11.12
C GLY A 137 -2.03 -6.75 -12.05
N ARG A 138 -2.26 -6.83 -13.36
CA ARG A 138 -1.19 -6.92 -14.36
C ARG A 138 -0.75 -5.54 -14.81
N HIS A 139 0.53 -5.38 -15.16
CA HIS A 139 1.05 -4.11 -15.67
C HIS A 139 2.15 -4.34 -16.72
N SER A 140 2.08 -3.62 -17.84
CA SER A 140 2.96 -3.84 -18.99
C SER A 140 4.45 -3.66 -18.70
N SER A 141 4.84 -2.73 -17.81
CA SER A 141 6.25 -2.42 -17.54
C SER A 141 6.80 -2.95 -16.20
N THR A 142 5.92 -3.37 -15.28
CA THR A 142 6.31 -3.87 -13.95
C THR A 142 5.84 -5.30 -13.70
N GLN A 143 5.23 -5.93 -14.71
CA GLN A 143 4.54 -7.23 -14.68
C GLN A 143 3.28 -7.23 -13.80
N VAL A 144 3.39 -6.70 -12.58
CA VAL A 144 2.27 -6.59 -11.63
C VAL A 144 2.08 -5.17 -11.08
N THR A 145 0.89 -4.92 -10.55
CA THR A 145 0.60 -3.85 -9.58
C THR A 145 0.33 -4.48 -8.23
N GLY A 146 0.72 -3.83 -7.14
CA GLY A 146 0.58 -4.33 -5.77
C GLY A 146 0.94 -3.26 -4.75
N ALA A 147 1.17 -3.64 -3.50
CA ALA A 147 1.57 -2.80 -2.39
C ALA A 147 2.79 -1.92 -2.74
N LEU A 148 3.87 -2.50 -3.26
CA LEU A 148 5.10 -1.76 -3.60
C LEU A 148 4.84 -0.70 -4.67
N LYS A 149 4.14 -1.08 -5.74
CA LYS A 149 3.79 -0.12 -6.81
C LYS A 149 2.81 0.95 -6.33
N ASN A 150 1.95 0.65 -5.35
CA ASN A 150 1.02 1.61 -4.79
C ASN A 150 1.73 2.79 -4.10
N LEU A 151 2.94 2.57 -3.56
CA LEU A 151 3.78 3.62 -2.97
C LEU A 151 4.18 4.69 -3.98
N PHE A 152 4.27 4.36 -5.27
CA PHE A 152 4.47 5.36 -6.33
C PHE A 152 3.34 6.40 -6.40
N GLY A 153 2.15 6.03 -5.94
CA GLY A 153 1.01 6.92 -5.74
C GLY A 153 1.22 7.97 -4.64
N LEU A 154 2.29 7.90 -3.85
CA LEU A 154 2.61 8.87 -2.79
C LEU A 154 3.63 9.93 -3.21
N VAL A 155 4.24 9.79 -4.40
CA VAL A 155 5.18 10.80 -4.90
C VAL A 155 4.44 12.07 -5.28
N ALA A 156 4.75 13.20 -4.63
CA ALA A 156 4.17 14.51 -4.91
C ALA A 156 4.70 15.10 -6.24
N SER A 157 4.18 14.61 -7.36
CA SER A 157 4.56 15.04 -8.70
C SER A 157 3.40 14.89 -9.66
N ARG A 158 3.07 15.94 -10.42
CA ARG A 158 1.98 15.91 -11.42
C ARG A 158 2.36 15.17 -12.71
N MET A 159 3.65 15.16 -13.09
CA MET A 159 4.15 14.53 -14.31
C MET A 159 4.91 13.22 -14.03
N LYS A 160 4.31 12.32 -13.24
CA LYS A 160 4.96 11.07 -12.80
C LYS A 160 5.46 10.21 -13.96
N TYR A 161 4.63 10.01 -14.98
CA TYR A 161 4.99 9.19 -16.12
C TYR A 161 6.23 9.73 -16.84
N LEU A 162 6.20 10.99 -17.27
CA LEU A 162 7.31 11.63 -17.97
C LEU A 162 8.60 11.65 -17.15
N LYS A 163 8.48 11.89 -15.83
CA LYS A 163 9.63 12.05 -14.96
C LYS A 163 10.30 10.74 -14.54
N TYR A 164 9.51 9.69 -14.34
CA TYR A 164 9.99 8.45 -13.70
C TYR A 164 9.99 7.23 -14.62
N HIS A 165 9.15 7.20 -15.67
CA HIS A 165 9.14 6.08 -16.60
C HIS A 165 10.48 5.90 -17.34
N PRO A 166 11.16 6.97 -17.82
CA PRO A 166 12.48 6.86 -18.45
C PRO A 166 13.58 6.35 -17.50
N LEU A 167 13.40 6.49 -16.18
CA LEU A 167 14.36 6.05 -15.17
C LEU A 167 14.23 4.55 -14.83
N GLY A 168 13.21 3.88 -15.37
CA GLY A 168 12.86 2.51 -15.06
C GLY A 168 12.00 2.44 -13.79
N VAL A 169 10.68 2.26 -13.97
CA VAL A 169 9.68 2.27 -12.88
C VAL A 169 10.04 1.28 -11.76
N ASN A 170 10.61 0.11 -12.09
CA ASN A 170 11.05 -0.86 -11.09
C ASN A 170 12.11 -0.31 -10.11
N ARG A 171 13.06 0.51 -10.59
CA ARG A 171 14.09 1.14 -9.75
C ARG A 171 13.48 2.22 -8.85
N VAL A 172 12.54 2.98 -9.40
CA VAL A 172 11.81 4.01 -8.63
C VAL A 172 10.96 3.38 -7.53
N ILE A 173 10.32 2.23 -7.80
CA ILE A 173 9.58 1.50 -6.77
C ILE A 173 10.54 1.02 -5.66
N ALA A 174 11.70 0.49 -6.02
CA ALA A 174 12.70 0.06 -5.03
C ALA A 174 13.18 1.24 -4.14
N ASP A 175 13.49 2.38 -4.75
CA ASP A 175 13.85 3.59 -4.01
C ASP A 175 12.75 4.03 -3.02
N LEU A 176 11.48 3.97 -3.43
CA LEU A 176 10.36 4.36 -2.58
C LEU A 176 10.15 3.39 -1.42
N ALA A 177 10.38 2.10 -1.61
CA ALA A 177 10.28 1.10 -0.57
C ALA A 177 11.35 1.27 0.53
N GLN A 178 12.44 1.98 0.25
CA GLN A 178 13.45 2.34 1.26
C GLN A 178 13.04 3.54 2.13
N ILE A 179 12.10 4.38 1.67
CA ILE A 179 11.77 5.67 2.32
C ILE A 179 10.31 5.80 2.75
N ILE A 180 9.44 4.88 2.35
CA ILE A 180 8.05 4.81 2.77
C ILE A 180 7.81 3.42 3.35
N SER A 181 7.54 3.36 4.65
CA SER A 181 7.26 2.13 5.37
C SER A 181 5.83 2.16 5.92
N PRO A 182 4.83 1.67 5.16
CA PRO A 182 3.49 1.48 5.69
C PRO A 182 3.52 0.53 6.89
N HIS A 183 2.65 0.77 7.87
CA HIS A 183 2.52 -0.10 9.05
C HIS A 183 1.67 -1.35 8.72
N ALA A 184 0.79 -1.21 7.72
CA ALA A 184 -0.06 -2.28 7.22
C ALA A 184 -0.15 -2.19 5.70
N ASN A 185 0.03 -3.32 5.03
CA ASN A 185 -0.13 -3.50 3.60
C ASN A 185 -1.24 -4.53 3.37
N LEU A 186 -2.31 -4.07 2.73
CA LEU A 186 -3.49 -4.84 2.39
C LEU A 186 -3.54 -4.98 0.88
N VAL A 187 -3.30 -6.19 0.37
CA VAL A 187 -3.33 -6.48 -1.06
C VAL A 187 -4.50 -7.41 -1.35
N GLU A 188 -5.52 -6.86 -1.99
CA GLU A 188 -6.66 -7.64 -2.46
C GLU A 188 -6.27 -8.49 -3.68
N VAL A 189 -6.56 -9.79 -3.63
CA VAL A 189 -6.25 -10.75 -4.69
C VAL A 189 -7.31 -11.86 -4.71
N ARG A 190 -8.00 -12.01 -5.85
CA ARG A 190 -9.18 -12.89 -5.98
C ARG A 190 -10.21 -12.57 -4.87
N ASP A 191 -10.62 -13.58 -4.11
CA ASP A 191 -11.55 -13.46 -2.98
C ASP A 191 -10.81 -13.28 -1.63
N ASN A 192 -9.51 -12.96 -1.65
CA ASN A 192 -8.68 -12.83 -0.46
C ASN A 192 -8.11 -11.42 -0.30
N VAL A 193 -7.71 -11.12 0.93
CA VAL A 193 -6.87 -9.98 1.27
C VAL A 193 -5.62 -10.49 1.97
N VAL A 194 -4.47 -10.25 1.36
CA VAL A 194 -3.17 -10.46 2.00
C VAL A 194 -2.89 -9.29 2.91
N PHE A 195 -2.52 -9.58 4.16
CA PHE A 195 -2.05 -8.60 5.14
C PHE A 195 -0.56 -8.83 5.43
N SER A 196 0.22 -7.76 5.46
CA SER A 196 1.59 -7.78 5.99
C SER A 196 2.01 -6.41 6.53
N ASP A 197 2.89 -6.37 7.52
CA ASP A 197 3.62 -5.16 7.92
C ASP A 197 4.66 -4.73 6.85
N ASP A 198 4.93 -5.59 5.87
CA ASP A 198 5.93 -5.38 4.85
C ASP A 198 5.36 -5.44 3.42
N PRO A 199 5.59 -4.42 2.57
CA PRO A 199 5.01 -4.38 1.23
C PRO A 199 5.58 -5.44 0.28
N LEU A 200 6.83 -5.88 0.45
CA LEU A 200 7.42 -6.95 -0.37
C LEU A 200 6.77 -8.29 -0.01
N VAL A 201 6.65 -8.60 1.28
CA VAL A 201 6.00 -9.83 1.74
C VAL A 201 4.54 -9.89 1.29
N ALA A 202 3.80 -8.78 1.42
CA ALA A 202 2.43 -8.69 0.93
C ALA A 202 2.33 -9.00 -0.58
N ASP A 203 3.22 -8.41 -1.39
CA ASP A 203 3.19 -8.60 -2.83
C ASP A 203 3.66 -10.00 -3.26
N VAL A 204 4.67 -10.57 -2.61
CA VAL A 204 5.12 -11.96 -2.84
C VAL A 204 3.97 -12.93 -2.54
N ALA A 205 3.32 -12.79 -1.38
CA ALA A 205 2.19 -13.62 -1.01
C ALA A 205 1.01 -13.44 -1.98
N ALA A 206 0.67 -12.21 -2.37
CA ALA A 206 -0.41 -11.96 -3.30
C ALA A 206 -0.16 -12.59 -4.68
N VAL A 207 1.07 -12.51 -5.20
CA VAL A 207 1.44 -13.17 -6.46
C VAL A 207 1.33 -14.70 -6.35
N ILE A 208 1.75 -15.30 -5.24
CA ILE A 208 1.62 -16.75 -5.01
C ILE A 208 0.14 -17.16 -4.93
N VAL A 209 -0.70 -16.40 -4.22
CA VAL A 209 -2.16 -16.64 -4.14
C VAL A 209 -2.82 -16.54 -5.51
N GLU A 210 -2.35 -15.63 -6.37
CA GLU A 210 -2.80 -15.52 -7.76
C GLU A 210 -2.31 -16.68 -8.66
N GLY A 211 -1.38 -17.51 -8.17
CA GLY A 211 -0.77 -18.60 -8.91
C GLY A 211 0.39 -18.17 -9.83
N GLY A 212 0.98 -17.00 -9.57
CA GLY A 212 2.14 -16.48 -10.29
C GLY A 212 3.48 -16.80 -9.62
N ASP A 213 4.56 -16.44 -10.30
CA ASP A 213 5.93 -16.54 -9.78
C ASP A 213 6.45 -15.14 -9.36
N PRO A 214 6.69 -14.90 -8.06
CA PRO A 214 7.22 -13.63 -7.59
C PRO A 214 8.69 -13.40 -7.99
N CYS A 215 9.47 -14.45 -8.26
CA CYS A 215 10.91 -14.35 -8.52
C CYS A 215 11.23 -13.66 -9.85
N GLY A 216 10.31 -13.71 -10.82
CA GLY A 216 10.44 -13.00 -12.11
C GLY A 216 10.25 -11.48 -12.02
N ILE A 217 9.81 -10.94 -10.88
CA ILE A 217 9.39 -9.54 -10.76
C ILE A 217 10.56 -8.66 -10.30
N ARG A 218 11.07 -7.84 -11.22
CA ARG A 218 12.32 -7.09 -11.04
C ARG A 218 12.37 -6.19 -9.79
N HIS A 219 11.30 -5.47 -9.47
CA HIS A 219 11.32 -4.60 -8.29
C HIS A 219 11.26 -5.41 -6.98
N PHE A 220 10.76 -6.65 -6.99
CA PHE A 220 10.85 -7.51 -5.80
C PHE A 220 12.29 -7.88 -5.53
N SER A 221 13.05 -8.24 -6.58
CA SER A 221 14.48 -8.57 -6.44
C SER A 221 15.31 -7.38 -5.93
N LEU A 222 15.01 -6.17 -6.41
CA LEU A 222 15.68 -4.96 -5.94
C LEU A 222 15.38 -4.68 -4.46
N VAL A 223 14.11 -4.74 -4.06
CA VAL A 223 13.69 -4.48 -2.67
C VAL A 223 14.21 -5.57 -1.72
N ALA A 224 14.24 -6.84 -2.14
CA ALA A 224 14.84 -7.92 -1.38
C ALA A 224 16.35 -7.66 -1.18
N GLY A 225 17.06 -7.30 -2.25
CA GLY A 225 18.49 -6.97 -2.18
C GLY A 225 18.81 -5.79 -1.27
N ASP A 226 18.00 -4.72 -1.32
CA ASP A 226 18.15 -3.55 -0.43
C ASP A 226 17.99 -3.89 1.05
N ARG A 227 17.33 -5.01 1.36
CA ARG A 227 17.08 -5.51 2.71
C ARG A 227 17.98 -6.67 3.11
N GLY A 228 18.91 -7.07 2.24
CA GLY A 228 19.77 -8.23 2.45
C GLY A 228 19.03 -9.57 2.45
N LEU A 229 17.86 -9.64 1.80
CA LEU A 229 17.05 -10.85 1.70
C LEU A 229 17.30 -11.57 0.37
N ASN A 230 17.26 -12.90 0.39
CA ASN A 230 17.13 -13.70 -0.83
C ASN A 230 15.64 -13.82 -1.20
N LEU A 231 15.28 -13.42 -2.42
CA LEU A 231 13.89 -13.44 -2.88
C LEU A 231 13.34 -14.86 -3.06
N GLU A 232 14.16 -15.81 -3.51
CA GLU A 232 13.75 -17.20 -3.73
C GLU A 232 13.45 -17.90 -2.41
N GLU A 233 14.30 -17.70 -1.40
CA GLU A 233 14.09 -18.20 -0.03
C GLU A 233 12.83 -17.58 0.58
N LEU A 234 12.64 -16.26 0.44
CA LEU A 234 11.43 -15.59 0.90
C LEU A 234 10.18 -16.15 0.21
N ALA A 235 10.21 -16.31 -1.11
CA ALA A 235 9.09 -16.85 -1.87
C ALA A 235 8.77 -18.30 -1.47
N ALA A 236 9.80 -19.14 -1.28
CA ALA A 236 9.63 -20.51 -0.81
C ALA A 236 9.00 -20.54 0.59
N ARG A 237 9.47 -19.69 1.51
CA ARG A 237 8.93 -19.59 2.86
C ARG A 237 7.48 -19.13 2.88
N VAL A 238 7.14 -18.10 2.13
CA VAL A 238 5.75 -17.61 2.02
C VAL A 238 4.85 -18.69 1.42
N LYS A 239 5.31 -19.41 0.39
CA LYS A 239 4.58 -20.50 -0.25
C LYS A 239 4.32 -21.67 0.70
N GLU A 240 5.25 -21.96 1.61
CA GLU A 240 5.08 -22.96 2.67
C GLU A 240 4.04 -22.54 3.71
N LEU A 241 4.04 -21.26 4.10
CA LEU A 241 3.16 -20.72 5.14
C LEU A 241 1.70 -20.57 4.69
N LEU A 242 1.45 -20.12 3.46
CA LEU A 242 0.11 -19.77 2.98
C LEU A 242 -0.96 -20.87 3.18
N PRO A 243 -0.71 -22.15 2.87
CA PRO A 243 -1.70 -23.22 3.09
C PRO A 243 -1.97 -23.54 4.56
N GLN A 244 -1.09 -23.12 5.47
CA GLN A 244 -1.16 -23.40 6.91
C GLN A 244 -1.86 -22.28 7.69
N LEU A 245 -2.02 -21.10 7.08
CA LEU A 245 -2.64 -19.95 7.71
C LEU A 245 -4.11 -20.23 8.01
N ARG A 246 -4.47 -20.13 9.29
CA ARG A 246 -5.87 -19.93 9.65
C ARG A 246 -6.28 -18.49 9.32
N GLU A 247 -7.55 -18.30 9.02
CA GLU A 247 -8.09 -16.99 8.66
C GLU A 247 -7.81 -15.96 9.77
N GLY A 248 -7.13 -14.87 9.43
CA GLY A 248 -6.74 -13.81 10.38
C GLY A 248 -5.58 -14.16 11.32
N GLU A 249 -4.96 -15.33 11.14
CA GLU A 249 -3.76 -15.71 11.88
C GLU A 249 -2.55 -14.93 11.37
N LEU A 250 -1.84 -14.29 12.30
CA LEU A 250 -0.62 -13.54 12.01
C LEU A 250 0.59 -14.44 12.28
N VAL A 251 1.36 -14.76 11.24
CA VAL A 251 2.59 -15.55 11.35
C VAL A 251 3.82 -14.71 11.03
N VAL A 252 4.96 -15.12 11.57
CA VAL A 252 6.27 -14.56 11.20
C VAL A 252 6.74 -15.24 9.91
N VAL A 253 7.18 -14.42 8.96
CA VAL A 253 7.80 -14.85 7.70
C VAL A 253 9.31 -14.91 7.85
#